data_AF-B6UY54-F1
#
_entry.id   AF-B6UY54-F1
#
_cell.length_a   1.000
_cell.length_b   1.000
_cell.length_c   1.000
_cell.angle_alpha   90.00
_cell.angle_beta   90.00
_cell.angle_gamma   90.00
#
_symmetry.space_group_name_H-M   'P 1'
#
loop_
_entity.id
_entity.type
_entity.pdbx_description
1 polymer ?
#
loop_
_entity_poly.entity_id
_entity_poly.type
_entity_poly.pdbx_seq_one_letter_code
_entity_poly.pdbx_strand_id
1 'polypeptide(L)'
;MNNRFVRVWEPSQPEAIERRPSVSHENLRIFDKSCWDISQSATNKILTGNKALDTHFGGGISLGHLVELIGNSGTGKTQMCLQLCLNVQIPKAAGGLEGSALFIDTRQDFHPDRLMDLALKLERQYAHRVPEFKAHKMLRKIHYVRCPKLDQLMATVLICHRHLVDHPDIKLIVIDSLAFTLRMLEDGAHRYELLLELHESMRRLQRQHELA
;
A
#
# COMPACT_ATOMS: atom_id res chain seq x y z
N MET A 1 42.70 -68.25 41.03
CA MET A 1 41.29 -68.66 41.24
C MET A 1 40.39 -67.54 40.74
N ASN A 2 39.56 -67.87 39.75
CA ASN A 2 38.25 -67.28 39.38
C ASN A 2 38.07 -65.75 39.23
N ASN A 3 37.91 -65.35 37.96
CA ASN A 3 36.78 -64.59 37.37
C ASN A 3 36.04 -63.55 38.22
N ARG A 4 36.01 -62.29 37.74
CA ARG A 4 34.76 -61.67 37.22
C ARG A 4 34.93 -60.25 36.63
N PHE A 5 34.35 -60.10 35.43
CA PHE A 5 33.84 -58.90 34.75
C PHE A 5 34.82 -57.86 34.18
N VAL A 6 35.17 -58.06 32.90
CA VAL A 6 35.49 -56.98 31.96
C VAL A 6 34.17 -56.37 31.48
N ARG A 7 33.93 -55.08 31.75
CA ARG A 7 32.99 -54.25 30.95
C ARG A 7 33.84 -53.45 29.97
N VAL A 8 33.75 -53.77 28.69
CA VAL A 8 34.27 -52.90 27.64
C VAL A 8 33.37 -51.68 27.56
N TRP A 9 33.96 -50.50 27.65
CA TRP A 9 33.27 -49.24 27.42
C TRP A 9 33.03 -49.09 25.91
N GLU A 10 31.78 -49.15 25.46
CA GLU A 10 31.41 -48.80 24.09
C GLU A 10 31.24 -47.29 23.99
N PRO A 11 31.88 -46.61 23.02
CA PRO A 11 31.66 -45.19 22.79
C PRO A 11 30.19 -44.96 22.46
N SER A 12 29.53 -44.12 23.26
CA SER A 12 28.20 -43.59 22.97
C SER A 12 28.14 -43.06 21.54
N GLN A 13 27.11 -43.44 20.79
CA GLN A 13 26.90 -42.99 19.42
C GLN A 13 27.05 -41.46 19.31
N PRO A 14 27.70 -40.94 18.25
CA PRO A 14 27.79 -39.50 18.07
C PRO A 14 26.38 -38.93 18.03
N GLU A 15 26.07 -38.03 18.96
CA GLU A 15 24.85 -37.24 18.95
C GLU A 15 24.67 -36.66 17.55
N ALA A 16 23.49 -36.86 16.98
CA ALA A 16 23.15 -36.38 15.65
C ALA A 16 23.41 -34.86 15.61
N ILE A 17 24.44 -34.46 14.87
CA ILE A 17 24.70 -33.06 14.56
C ILE A 17 23.43 -32.54 13.90
N GLU A 18 22.67 -31.71 14.63
CA GLU A 18 21.52 -31.00 14.07
C GLU A 18 21.98 -30.32 12.78
N ARG A 19 21.36 -30.74 11.68
CA ARG A 19 21.65 -30.16 10.37
C ARG A 19 21.44 -28.66 10.49
N ARG A 20 22.52 -27.88 10.32
CA ARG A 20 22.44 -26.43 10.15
C ARG A 20 21.31 -26.16 9.14
N PRO A 21 20.38 -25.23 9.43
CA PRO A 21 19.32 -24.91 8.48
C PRO A 21 19.98 -24.59 7.14
N SER A 22 19.59 -25.32 6.10
CA SER A 22 20.11 -25.12 4.75
C SER A 22 19.72 -23.71 4.30
N VAL A 23 20.68 -22.79 4.31
CA VAL A 23 20.51 -21.46 3.74
C VAL A 23 20.33 -21.66 2.24
N SER A 24 19.09 -21.48 1.75
CA SER A 24 18.81 -21.52 0.31
C SER A 24 19.71 -20.50 -0.41
N HIS A 25 20.17 -20.82 -1.63
CA HIS A 25 21.02 -19.91 -2.41
C HIS A 25 20.38 -18.54 -2.68
N GLU A 26 19.05 -18.40 -2.54
CA GLU A 26 18.35 -17.11 -2.60
C GLU A 26 18.72 -16.17 -1.43
N ASN A 27 18.97 -16.70 -0.23
CA ASN A 27 19.31 -15.90 0.96
C ASN A 27 20.73 -15.31 0.90
N LEU A 28 21.57 -15.73 -0.06
CA LEU A 28 22.93 -15.23 -0.24
C LEU A 28 23.02 -13.98 -1.15
N ARG A 29 21.94 -13.60 -1.83
CA ARG A 29 21.92 -12.44 -2.76
C ARG A 29 21.65 -11.09 -2.08
N ILE A 30 21.71 -11.03 -0.76
CA ILE A 30 21.30 -9.85 0.01
C ILE A 30 22.22 -8.63 -0.24
N PHE A 31 23.43 -8.85 -0.75
CA PHE A 31 24.43 -7.82 -1.04
C PHE A 31 24.65 -7.55 -2.55
N ASP A 32 23.84 -8.15 -3.42
CA ASP A 32 24.07 -8.10 -4.88
C ASP A 32 23.60 -6.81 -5.55
N LYS A 33 22.83 -5.96 -4.84
CA LYS A 33 22.33 -4.70 -5.39
C LYS A 33 23.22 -3.53 -4.97
N SER A 34 23.84 -2.88 -5.95
CA SER A 34 24.53 -1.62 -5.72
C SER A 34 23.55 -0.45 -5.62
N CYS A 35 24.02 0.68 -5.08
CA CYS A 35 23.26 1.94 -5.11
C CYS A 35 22.88 2.35 -6.54
N TRP A 36 23.71 2.01 -7.53
CA TRP A 36 23.42 2.26 -8.93
C TRP A 36 22.24 1.41 -9.42
N ASP A 37 22.22 0.11 -9.10
CA ASP A 37 21.12 -0.79 -9.46
C ASP A 37 19.78 -0.34 -8.85
N ILE A 38 19.83 0.18 -7.61
CA ILE A 38 18.66 0.77 -6.95
C ILE A 38 18.21 2.03 -7.69
N SER A 39 19.14 2.90 -8.08
CA SER A 39 18.83 4.14 -8.80
C SER A 39 18.24 3.90 -10.19
N GLN A 40 18.57 2.77 -10.83
CA GLN A 40 18.06 2.38 -12.14
C GLN A 40 16.77 1.55 -12.06
N SER A 41 16.29 1.20 -10.85
CA SER A 41 15.06 0.44 -10.70
C SER A 41 13.85 1.28 -11.09
N ALA A 42 13.01 0.74 -11.98
CA ALA A 42 11.78 1.40 -12.39
C ALA A 42 10.82 1.47 -11.19
N THR A 43 10.62 2.66 -10.64
CA THR A 43 9.65 2.88 -9.57
C THR A 43 8.24 2.88 -10.17
N ASN A 44 7.39 1.97 -9.69
CA ASN A 44 5.96 2.03 -9.97
C ASN A 44 5.41 3.33 -9.39
N LYS A 45 4.82 4.17 -10.25
CA LYS A 45 4.35 5.51 -9.89
C LYS A 45 2.92 5.72 -10.39
N ILE A 46 2.12 6.43 -9.59
CA ILE A 46 0.79 6.90 -9.92
C ILE A 46 0.91 8.34 -10.38
N LEU A 47 0.60 8.62 -11.63
CA LEU A 47 0.52 9.99 -12.13
C LEU A 47 -0.59 10.75 -11.40
N THR A 48 -0.32 12.01 -11.06
CA THR A 48 -1.32 12.93 -10.49
C THR A 48 -2.26 13.49 -11.56
N GLY A 49 -1.83 13.47 -12.84
CA GLY A 49 -2.53 14.13 -13.94
C GLY A 49 -2.20 15.61 -14.07
N ASN A 50 -1.37 16.15 -13.17
CA ASN A 50 -0.81 17.49 -13.24
C ASN A 50 0.70 17.40 -13.51
N LYS A 51 1.13 17.87 -14.68
CA LYS A 51 2.55 17.79 -15.09
C LYS A 51 3.53 18.44 -14.10
N ALA A 52 3.14 19.54 -13.46
CA ALA A 52 4.02 20.22 -12.51
C ALA A 52 4.17 19.38 -11.22
N LEU A 53 3.08 18.81 -10.71
CA LEU A 53 3.13 17.90 -9.56
C LEU A 53 3.87 16.60 -9.90
N ASP A 54 3.60 16.01 -11.07
CA ASP A 54 4.30 14.82 -11.53
C ASP A 54 5.81 15.09 -11.62
N THR A 55 6.22 16.24 -12.15
CA THR A 55 7.64 16.66 -12.18
C THR A 55 8.21 16.80 -10.77
N HIS A 56 7.47 17.41 -9.85
CA HIS A 56 7.88 17.58 -8.45
C HIS A 56 8.07 16.23 -7.72
N PHE A 57 7.20 15.25 -7.99
CA PHE A 57 7.31 13.90 -7.46
C PHE A 57 8.24 12.98 -8.27
N GLY A 58 8.96 13.50 -9.27
CA GLY A 58 9.89 12.72 -10.08
C GLY A 58 9.21 11.68 -10.98
N GLY A 59 8.03 12.00 -11.51
CA GLY A 59 7.22 11.14 -12.38
C GLY A 59 5.93 10.62 -11.76
N GLY A 60 5.45 11.23 -10.66
CA GLY A 60 4.23 10.84 -9.95
C GLY A 60 4.49 10.23 -8.57
N ILE A 61 3.42 9.87 -7.86
CA ILE A 61 3.47 9.34 -6.49
C ILE A 61 3.98 7.90 -6.56
N SER A 62 5.12 7.63 -5.92
CA SER A 62 5.72 6.30 -5.93
C SER A 62 4.97 5.35 -5.01
N LEU A 63 4.79 4.10 -5.44
CA LEU A 63 4.43 3.03 -4.52
C LEU A 63 5.51 2.93 -3.44
N GLY A 64 5.12 2.52 -2.24
CA GLY A 64 6.04 2.46 -1.12
C GLY A 64 6.20 3.79 -0.36
N HIS A 65 5.40 4.80 -0.69
CA HIS A 65 5.41 6.09 -0.01
C HIS A 65 4.05 6.37 0.64
N LEU A 66 4.10 6.88 1.87
CA LEU A 66 2.94 7.52 2.50
C LEU A 66 2.99 9.02 2.20
N VAL A 67 1.94 9.56 1.60
CA VAL A 67 1.84 10.99 1.22
C VAL A 67 0.67 11.64 1.94
N GLU A 68 0.93 12.76 2.61
CA GLU A 68 -0.11 13.58 3.23
C GLU A 68 -0.37 14.85 2.41
N LEU A 69 -1.64 15.06 2.03
CA LEU A 69 -2.08 16.28 1.34
C LEU A 69 -2.63 17.28 2.36
N ILE A 70 -1.91 18.36 2.60
CA ILE A 70 -2.26 19.37 3.61
C ILE A 70 -2.76 20.65 2.93
N GLY A 71 -3.80 21.28 3.49
CA GLY A 71 -4.29 22.58 3.02
C GLY A 71 -5.71 22.90 3.48
N ASN A 72 -6.13 24.15 3.29
CA ASN A 72 -7.45 24.66 3.69
C ASN A 72 -8.62 23.94 2.99
N SER A 73 -9.83 24.01 3.54
CA SER A 73 -11.02 23.47 2.87
C SER A 73 -11.17 24.08 1.47
N GLY A 74 -11.62 23.29 0.49
CA GLY A 74 -11.81 23.76 -0.89
C GLY A 74 -10.56 23.82 -1.77
N THR A 75 -9.35 23.55 -1.26
CA THR A 75 -8.10 23.59 -2.06
C THR A 75 -7.91 22.41 -3.02
N GLY A 76 -8.90 21.53 -3.17
CA GLY A 76 -8.86 20.41 -4.12
C GLY A 76 -8.27 19.09 -3.60
N LYS A 77 -8.01 18.94 -2.29
CA LYS A 77 -7.48 17.68 -1.71
C LYS A 77 -8.33 16.45 -2.05
N THR A 78 -9.62 16.50 -1.75
CA THR A 78 -10.57 15.42 -2.10
C THR A 78 -10.62 15.17 -3.61
N GLN A 79 -10.52 16.21 -4.44
CA GLN A 79 -10.47 16.05 -5.89
C GLN A 79 -9.19 15.32 -6.34
N MET A 80 -8.05 15.64 -5.74
CA MET A 80 -6.80 14.91 -5.97
C MET A 80 -6.93 13.45 -5.55
N CYS A 81 -7.49 13.18 -4.37
CA CYS A 81 -7.73 11.81 -3.88
C CYS A 81 -8.59 10.99 -4.85
N LEU A 82 -9.71 11.54 -5.34
CA LEU A 82 -10.57 10.90 -6.32
C LEU A 82 -9.85 10.68 -7.67
N GLN A 83 -9.08 11.68 -8.12
CA GLN A 83 -8.31 11.56 -9.36
C GLN A 83 -7.24 10.46 -9.27
N LEU A 84 -6.52 10.36 -8.15
CA LEU A 84 -5.54 9.31 -7.92
C LEU A 84 -6.17 7.91 -7.90
N CYS A 85 -7.38 7.78 -7.34
CA CYS A 85 -8.15 6.52 -7.38
C CYS A 85 -8.47 6.06 -8.81
N LEU A 86 -8.58 6.98 -9.76
CA LEU A 86 -8.75 6.66 -11.18
C LEU A 86 -7.40 6.45 -11.88
N ASN A 87 -6.40 7.29 -11.58
CA ASN A 87 -5.11 7.26 -12.25
C ASN A 87 -4.29 5.99 -11.95
N VAL A 88 -4.41 5.42 -10.75
CA VAL A 88 -3.79 4.12 -10.42
C VAL A 88 -4.22 3.00 -11.38
N GLN A 89 -5.40 3.15 -11.99
CA GLN A 89 -6.00 2.17 -12.89
C GLN A 89 -5.59 2.34 -14.35
N ILE A 90 -4.87 3.42 -14.69
CA ILE A 90 -4.40 3.64 -16.06
C ILE A 90 -3.62 2.40 -16.52
N PRO A 91 -3.93 1.82 -17.70
CA PRO A 91 -3.30 0.58 -18.14
C PRO A 91 -1.78 0.71 -18.30
N LYS A 92 -1.05 -0.38 -18.09
CA LYS A 92 0.40 -0.43 -18.27
C LYS A 92 0.84 -0.05 -19.68
N ALA A 93 0.05 -0.43 -20.70
CA ALA A 93 0.26 -0.03 -22.10
C ALA A 93 0.24 1.49 -22.32
N ALA A 94 -0.37 2.25 -21.41
CA ALA A 94 -0.40 3.70 -21.41
C ALA A 94 0.55 4.34 -20.37
N GLY A 95 1.39 3.53 -19.72
CA GLY A 95 2.37 3.96 -18.71
C GLY A 95 1.84 4.06 -17.28
N GLY A 96 0.64 3.50 -16.99
CA GLY A 96 0.10 3.43 -15.63
C GLY A 96 0.37 2.09 -14.95
N LEU A 97 -0.34 1.82 -13.85
CA LEU A 97 -0.15 0.62 -13.03
C LEU A 97 -1.19 -0.47 -13.25
N GLU A 98 -2.31 -0.15 -13.91
CA GLU A 98 -3.45 -1.06 -14.11
C GLU A 98 -4.04 -1.61 -12.79
N GLY A 99 -3.80 -0.93 -11.67
CA GLY A 99 -4.26 -1.33 -10.34
C GLY A 99 -5.70 -0.93 -10.05
N SER A 100 -6.08 -1.08 -8.78
CA SER A 100 -7.32 -0.61 -8.16
C SER A 100 -7.01 0.24 -6.92
N ALA A 101 -8.05 0.84 -6.35
CA ALA A 101 -7.93 1.72 -5.18
C ALA A 101 -8.88 1.33 -4.06
N LEU A 102 -8.44 1.54 -2.82
CA LEU A 102 -9.29 1.52 -1.63
C LEU A 102 -9.48 2.95 -1.12
N PHE A 103 -10.73 3.41 -1.08
CA PHE A 103 -11.12 4.71 -0.55
C PHE A 103 -11.82 4.55 0.80
N ILE A 104 -11.21 5.09 1.85
CA ILE A 104 -11.73 5.14 3.21
C ILE A 104 -12.27 6.55 3.45
N ASP A 105 -13.59 6.66 3.52
CA ASP A 105 -14.32 7.92 3.67
C ASP A 105 -14.68 8.17 5.14
N THR A 106 -14.00 9.11 5.78
CA THR A 106 -14.25 9.46 7.18
C THR A 106 -15.25 10.61 7.33
N ARG A 107 -15.43 11.41 6.29
CA ARG A 107 -16.30 12.60 6.30
C ARG A 107 -17.72 12.33 5.82
N GLN A 108 -17.93 11.20 5.17
CA GLN A 108 -19.21 10.81 4.56
C GLN A 108 -19.64 11.78 3.44
N ASP A 109 -18.67 12.40 2.76
CA ASP A 109 -18.91 13.32 1.66
C ASP A 109 -18.45 12.77 0.30
N PHE A 110 -18.04 11.49 0.23
CA PHE A 110 -17.83 10.81 -1.04
C PHE A 110 -19.12 10.79 -1.86
N HIS A 111 -19.01 11.16 -3.15
CA HIS A 111 -20.16 11.20 -4.05
C HIS A 111 -19.80 10.48 -5.36
N PRO A 112 -20.47 9.36 -5.70
CA PRO A 112 -20.17 8.58 -6.91
C PRO A 112 -20.24 9.41 -8.19
N ASP A 113 -21.19 10.35 -8.28
CA ASP A 113 -21.32 11.19 -9.50
C ASP A 113 -20.08 12.07 -9.74
N ARG A 114 -19.44 12.59 -8.68
CA ARG A 114 -18.19 13.35 -8.84
C ARG A 114 -17.08 12.48 -9.40
N LEU A 115 -17.01 11.22 -8.96
CA LEU A 115 -16.05 10.24 -9.46
C LEU A 115 -16.37 9.85 -10.91
N MET A 116 -17.65 9.67 -11.26
CA MET A 116 -18.08 9.41 -12.63
C MET A 116 -17.68 10.53 -13.59
N ASP A 117 -17.87 11.79 -13.20
CA ASP A 117 -17.47 12.94 -14.01
C ASP A 117 -15.96 12.96 -14.29
N LEU A 118 -15.14 12.68 -13.27
CA LEU A 118 -13.70 12.55 -13.43
C LEU A 118 -13.33 11.35 -14.32
N ALA A 119 -14.01 10.21 -14.14
CA ALA A 119 -13.77 9.00 -14.92
C ALA A 119 -14.13 9.20 -16.41
N LEU A 120 -15.22 9.91 -16.72
CA LEU A 120 -15.59 10.26 -18.10
C LEU A 120 -14.56 11.19 -18.75
N LYS A 121 -13.99 12.14 -18.00
CA LYS A 121 -12.90 12.99 -18.50
C LYS A 121 -11.66 12.15 -18.80
N LEU A 122 -11.29 11.25 -17.89
CA LEU A 122 -10.13 10.37 -18.05
C LEU A 122 -10.33 9.38 -19.21
N GLU A 123 -11.52 8.81 -19.38
CA GLU A 123 -11.86 7.97 -20.52
C GLU A 123 -11.61 8.71 -21.85
N ARG A 124 -12.13 9.94 -21.99
CA ARG A 124 -11.93 10.74 -23.21
C ARG A 124 -10.45 11.03 -23.46
N GLN A 125 -9.68 11.31 -22.42
CA GLN A 125 -8.25 11.58 -22.53
C GLN A 125 -7.47 10.38 -23.07
N TYR A 126 -7.89 9.15 -22.75
CA TYR A 126 -7.19 7.92 -23.11
C TYR A 126 -7.87 7.12 -24.24
N ALA A 127 -8.98 7.62 -24.81
CA ALA A 127 -9.81 6.90 -25.77
C ALA A 127 -9.04 6.35 -26.99
N HIS A 128 -8.08 7.11 -27.51
CA HIS A 128 -7.26 6.68 -28.65
C HIS A 128 -6.15 5.70 -28.30
N ARG A 129 -5.69 5.70 -27.03
CA ARG A 129 -4.56 4.87 -26.58
C ARG A 129 -5.05 3.54 -26.02
N VAL A 130 -6.16 3.55 -25.29
CA VAL A 130 -6.76 2.37 -24.64
C VAL A 130 -8.29 2.49 -24.68
N PRO A 131 -8.94 2.12 -25.80
CA PRO A 131 -10.40 2.26 -26.00
C PRO A 131 -11.25 1.56 -24.94
N GLU A 132 -10.74 0.47 -24.35
CA GLU A 132 -11.39 -0.32 -23.30
C GLU A 132 -11.35 0.33 -21.92
N PHE A 133 -10.60 1.41 -21.74
CA PHE A 133 -10.49 2.14 -20.47
C PHE A 133 -11.71 3.04 -20.25
N LYS A 134 -12.83 2.40 -19.90
CA LYS A 134 -14.16 3.00 -19.76
C LYS A 134 -14.50 3.41 -18.34
N ALA A 135 -15.19 4.54 -18.17
CA ALA A 135 -15.52 5.13 -16.87
C ALA A 135 -16.23 4.14 -15.93
N HIS A 136 -17.26 3.43 -16.40
CA HIS A 136 -18.00 2.45 -15.60
C HIS A 136 -17.10 1.28 -15.11
N LYS A 137 -16.10 0.87 -15.91
CA LYS A 137 -15.13 -0.15 -15.49
C LYS A 137 -14.19 0.42 -14.41
N MET A 138 -13.83 1.69 -14.50
CA MET A 138 -12.97 2.34 -13.50
C MET A 138 -13.63 2.41 -12.13
N LEU A 139 -14.92 2.76 -12.09
CA LEU A 139 -15.68 2.83 -10.83
C LEU A 139 -15.76 1.47 -10.13
N ARG A 140 -15.83 0.36 -10.88
CA ARG A 140 -15.87 -1.01 -10.31
C ARG A 140 -14.57 -1.41 -9.63
N LYS A 141 -13.45 -0.76 -9.95
CA LYS A 141 -12.13 -0.99 -9.36
C LYS A 141 -11.83 -0.05 -8.19
N ILE A 142 -12.85 0.59 -7.62
CA ILE A 142 -12.70 1.42 -6.42
C ILE A 142 -13.47 0.74 -5.28
N HIS A 143 -12.72 0.17 -4.35
CA HIS A 143 -13.24 -0.37 -3.11
C HIS A 143 -13.55 0.82 -2.18
N TYR A 144 -14.77 0.89 -1.66
CA TYR A 144 -15.22 1.99 -0.82
C TYR A 144 -15.57 1.49 0.57
N VAL A 145 -15.07 2.17 1.60
CA VAL A 145 -15.41 1.91 3.01
C VAL A 145 -15.77 3.21 3.69
N ARG A 146 -16.94 3.26 4.33
CA ARG A 146 -17.41 4.41 5.10
C ARG A 146 -17.00 4.24 6.57
N CYS A 147 -16.22 5.17 7.11
CA CYS A 147 -15.64 5.13 8.46
C CYS A 147 -15.88 6.45 9.23
N PRO A 148 -17.13 6.77 9.61
CA PRO A 148 -17.47 8.03 10.27
C PRO A 148 -16.91 8.19 11.68
N LYS A 149 -16.49 7.09 12.30
CA LYS A 149 -15.98 7.07 13.67
C LYS A 149 -14.54 6.56 13.70
N LEU A 150 -13.80 6.99 14.70
CA LEU A 150 -12.40 6.61 14.88
C LEU A 150 -12.22 5.10 15.07
N ASP A 151 -13.04 4.46 15.91
CA ASP A 151 -13.02 3.02 16.13
C ASP A 151 -13.19 2.23 14.82
N GLN A 152 -14.07 2.69 13.95
CA GLN A 152 -14.27 2.12 12.62
C GLN A 152 -13.08 2.33 11.69
N LEU A 153 -12.44 3.51 11.73
CA LEU A 153 -11.21 3.77 10.98
C LEU A 153 -10.09 2.83 11.42
N MET A 154 -9.85 2.72 12.73
CA MET A 154 -8.83 1.83 13.29
C MET A 154 -9.10 0.37 12.93
N ALA A 155 -10.34 -0.10 13.14
CA ALA A 155 -10.73 -1.45 12.78
C ALA A 155 -10.51 -1.73 11.29
N THR A 156 -10.89 -0.79 10.42
CA THR A 156 -10.71 -0.90 8.96
C THR A 156 -9.23 -1.02 8.59
N VAL A 157 -8.36 -0.18 9.15
CA VAL A 157 -6.91 -0.23 8.89
C VAL A 157 -6.31 -1.54 9.38
N LEU A 158 -6.72 -2.03 10.55
CA LEU A 158 -6.22 -3.28 11.13
C LEU A 158 -6.60 -4.52 10.29
N ILE A 159 -7.84 -4.59 9.79
CA ILE A 159 -8.29 -5.70 8.94
C ILE A 159 -7.88 -5.55 7.47
N CYS A 160 -7.42 -4.35 7.07
CA CYS A 160 -7.09 -4.02 5.68
C CYS A 160 -6.11 -5.01 5.05
N HIS A 161 -5.15 -5.55 5.83
CA HIS A 161 -4.22 -6.56 5.35
C HIS A 161 -4.93 -7.75 4.67
N ARG A 162 -5.99 -8.28 5.28
CA ARG A 162 -6.75 -9.42 4.72
C ARG A 162 -7.41 -9.05 3.40
N HIS A 163 -8.03 -7.86 3.34
CA HIS A 163 -8.65 -7.36 2.12
C HIS A 163 -7.63 -7.20 0.98
N LEU A 164 -6.42 -6.72 1.28
CA LEU A 164 -5.34 -6.57 0.30
C LEU A 164 -4.77 -7.91 -0.17
N VAL A 165 -4.77 -8.95 0.67
CA VAL A 165 -4.39 -10.32 0.26
C VAL A 165 -5.40 -10.86 -0.75
N ASP A 166 -6.70 -10.64 -0.53
CA ASP A 166 -7.77 -11.08 -1.44
C ASP A 166 -7.82 -10.21 -2.72
N HIS A 167 -7.29 -8.98 -2.67
CA HIS A 167 -7.28 -8.01 -3.76
C HIS A 167 -5.87 -7.42 -4.01
N PRO A 168 -4.93 -8.24 -4.53
CA PRO A 168 -3.53 -7.84 -4.72
C PRO A 168 -3.33 -6.75 -5.80
N ASP A 169 -4.37 -6.48 -6.59
CA ASP A 169 -4.41 -5.41 -7.58
C ASP A 169 -4.60 -4.01 -6.96
N ILE A 170 -4.98 -3.91 -5.68
CA ILE A 170 -5.05 -2.62 -4.99
C ILE A 170 -3.63 -2.07 -4.83
N LYS A 171 -3.38 -0.91 -5.42
CA LYS A 171 -2.08 -0.21 -5.37
C LYS A 171 -2.15 1.19 -4.76
N LEU A 172 -3.34 1.61 -4.32
CA LEU A 172 -3.55 2.89 -3.65
C LEU A 172 -4.55 2.72 -2.51
N ILE A 173 -4.21 3.23 -1.32
CA ILE A 173 -5.15 3.45 -0.22
C ILE A 173 -5.29 4.95 0.03
N VAL A 174 -6.52 5.44 0.03
CA VAL A 174 -6.86 6.82 0.36
C VAL A 174 -7.65 6.85 1.66
N ILE A 175 -7.24 7.71 2.60
CA ILE A 175 -8.04 8.08 3.77
C ILE A 175 -8.42 9.56 3.64
N ASP A 176 -9.67 9.84 3.24
CA ASP A 176 -10.20 11.21 3.16
C ASP A 176 -11.27 11.43 4.24
N SER A 177 -11.00 12.12 5.36
CA SER A 177 -9.73 12.74 5.75
C SER A 177 -9.31 12.32 7.16
N LEU A 178 -8.03 12.03 7.33
CA LEU A 178 -7.43 11.75 8.63
C LEU A 178 -7.63 12.92 9.61
N ALA A 179 -7.41 14.15 9.13
CA ALA A 179 -7.52 15.35 9.96
C ALA A 179 -8.92 15.57 10.54
N PHE A 180 -9.99 15.17 9.84
CA PHE A 180 -11.35 15.29 10.35
C PHE A 180 -11.55 14.40 11.58
N THR A 181 -11.18 13.13 11.49
CA THR A 181 -11.30 12.16 12.59
C THR A 181 -10.47 12.57 13.79
N LEU A 182 -9.22 13.01 13.58
CA LEU A 182 -8.34 13.43 14.68
C LEU A 182 -8.84 14.69 15.39
N ARG A 183 -9.48 15.63 14.70
CA ARG A 183 -10.03 16.86 15.32
C ARG A 183 -11.22 16.60 16.24
N MET A 184 -11.87 15.44 16.14
CA MET A 184 -12.97 15.07 17.03
C MET A 184 -12.49 14.63 18.42
N LEU A 185 -11.19 14.43 18.59
CA LEU A 185 -10.59 14.06 19.86
C LEU A 185 -10.21 15.30 20.66
N GLU A 186 -10.71 15.41 21.87
CA GLU A 186 -10.44 16.56 22.74
C GLU A 186 -9.00 16.52 23.30
N ASP A 187 -8.50 15.34 23.62
CA ASP A 187 -7.17 15.16 24.20
C ASP A 187 -6.06 15.16 23.14
N GLY A 188 -5.07 16.04 23.33
CA GLY A 188 -3.89 16.10 22.47
C GLY A 188 -3.05 14.83 22.53
N ALA A 189 -2.88 14.20 23.70
CA ALA A 189 -2.06 13.00 23.84
C ALA A 189 -2.65 11.84 23.02
N HIS A 190 -3.95 11.57 23.20
CA HIS A 190 -4.66 10.56 22.40
C HIS A 190 -4.62 10.85 20.90
N ARG A 191 -4.69 12.13 20.48
CA ARG A 191 -4.54 12.51 19.06
C ARG A 191 -3.17 12.08 18.51
N TYR A 192 -2.09 12.33 19.24
CA TYR A 192 -0.74 11.98 18.80
C TYR A 192 -0.53 10.47 18.78
N GLU A 193 -0.99 9.76 19.81
CA GLU A 193 -0.90 8.30 19.90
C GLU A 193 -1.57 7.63 18.69
N LEU A 194 -2.82 8.00 18.39
CA LEU A 194 -3.55 7.45 17.26
C LEU A 194 -2.94 7.78 15.90
N LEU A 195 -2.37 8.99 15.76
CA LEU A 195 -1.66 9.35 14.55
C LEU A 195 -0.45 8.43 14.32
N LEU A 196 0.29 8.11 15.39
CA LEU A 196 1.43 7.20 15.32
C LEU A 196 0.98 5.77 15.00
N GLU A 197 -0.06 5.26 15.66
CA GLU A 197 -0.61 3.92 15.40
C GLU A 197 -1.11 3.77 13.95
N LEU A 198 -1.82 4.77 13.44
CA LEU A 198 -2.26 4.80 12.04
C LEU A 198 -1.06 4.88 11.09
N HIS A 199 -0.08 5.74 11.37
CA HIS A 199 1.12 5.84 10.55
C HIS A 199 1.87 4.50 10.47
N GLU A 200 2.09 3.85 11.61
CA GLU A 200 2.79 2.56 11.69
C GLU A 200 2.00 1.47 10.95
N SER A 201 0.68 1.41 11.16
CA SER A 201 -0.19 0.45 10.47
C SER A 201 -0.17 0.66 8.96
N MET A 202 -0.29 1.89 8.49
CA MET A 202 -0.22 2.22 7.06
C MET A 202 1.16 1.91 6.47
N ARG A 203 2.24 2.22 7.18
CA ARG A 203 3.61 1.84 6.78
C ARG A 203 3.78 0.34 6.65
N ARG A 204 3.20 -0.44 7.56
CA ARG A 204 3.22 -1.91 7.49
C ARG A 204 2.51 -2.41 6.25
N LEU A 205 1.29 -1.92 5.97
CA LEU A 205 0.54 -2.29 4.76
C LEU A 205 1.32 -1.93 3.48
N GLN A 206 1.88 -0.72 3.46
CA GLN A 206 2.69 -0.19 2.36
C GLN A 206 3.92 -1.04 2.05
N ARG A 207 4.62 -1.56 3.06
CA ARG A 207 5.79 -2.45 2.87
C ARG A 207 5.39 -3.85 2.41
N GLN A 208 4.27 -4.37 2.90
CA GLN A 208 3.83 -5.74 2.62
C GLN A 208 3.19 -5.90 1.23
N HIS A 209 2.53 -4.86 0.74
CA HIS A 209 1.68 -4.94 -0.46
C HIS A 209 2.12 -4.06 -1.63
N GLU A 210 3.25 -3.35 -1.47
CA GLU A 210 3.78 -2.40 -2.46
C GLU A 210 2.71 -1.40 -2.94
N LEU A 211 2.10 -0.67 -2.01
CA LEU A 211 1.04 0.30 -2.28
C LEU A 211 1.47 1.74 -1.95
N ALA A 212 0.73 2.70 -2.49
CA ALA A 212 0.78 4.12 -2.12
C ALA A 212 -0.37 4.49 -1.17
#